data_AF-A0A840NM71-F1
#
_entry.id   AF-A0A840NM71-F1
#
_cell.length_a   1.000
_cell.length_b   1.000
_cell.length_c   1.000
_cell.angle_alpha   90.00
_cell.angle_beta   90.00
_cell.angle_gamma   90.00
#
_symmetry.space_group_name_H-M   'P 1'
#
loop_
_entity.id
_entity.type
_entity.pdbx_description
1 polymer ?
#
loop_
_entity_poly.entity_id
_entity_poly.type
_entity_poly.pdbx_seq_one_letter_code
_entity_poly.pdbx_strand_id
1 'polypeptide(L)'
;MPWIENGADNDDMWATAEETREQIIGLYHRAWAHADATIAALPLDAPGRVPWWPAERGGMTLHRILCHVLAELARHAGHADIVRELVDGSAGRRADNGNLPARDEQWWRDHHDRLDRVARATRA
;
A
#
# COMPACT_ATOMS: atom_id res chain seq x y z
N MET A 1 19.00 0.57 3.20
CA MET A 1 17.72 0.74 3.90
C MET A 1 17.49 -0.38 4.89
N PRO A 2 18.24 -0.28 5.98
CA PRO A 2 17.64 -0.02 7.29
C PRO A 2 18.32 1.23 7.91
N TRP A 3 17.61 2.02 8.73
CA TRP A 3 18.14 3.19 9.45
C TRP A 3 18.96 4.19 8.60
N ILE A 4 18.30 5.05 7.82
CA ILE A 4 18.93 6.32 7.42
C ILE A 4 19.18 7.11 8.70
N GLU A 5 20.36 6.94 9.32
CA GLU A 5 20.74 7.66 10.53
C GLU A 5 21.10 9.12 10.22
N ASN A 6 21.38 9.45 8.95
CA ASN A 6 21.97 10.73 8.52
C ASN A 6 21.43 11.29 7.18
N GLY A 7 20.25 10.87 6.74
CA GLY A 7 19.59 11.45 5.55
C GLY A 7 18.62 12.55 5.93
N ALA A 8 18.25 13.37 4.96
CA ALA A 8 17.22 14.37 5.15
C ALA A 8 15.85 13.71 5.38
N ASP A 9 14.92 14.49 5.95
CA ASP A 9 13.56 14.04 6.19
C ASP A 9 12.93 13.49 4.90
N ASN A 10 12.46 12.23 4.95
CA ASN A 10 11.80 11.51 3.85
C ASN A 10 12.70 11.10 2.67
N ASP A 11 14.02 11.04 2.85
CA ASP A 11 14.93 10.48 1.82
C ASP A 11 14.60 9.02 1.45
N ASP A 12 13.86 8.30 2.30
CA ASP A 12 13.40 6.93 2.08
C ASP A 12 12.05 6.81 1.35
N MET A 13 11.42 7.94 1.02
CA MET A 13 10.06 7.98 0.45
C MET A 13 10.03 7.96 -1.09
N TRP A 14 11.18 7.80 -1.74
CA TRP A 14 11.30 7.72 -3.20
C TRP A 14 12.44 6.76 -3.59
N ALA A 15 12.31 6.12 -4.75
CA ALA A 15 13.36 5.28 -5.31
C ALA A 15 14.36 6.13 -6.11
N THR A 16 15.66 5.96 -5.88
CA THR A 16 16.68 6.68 -6.64
C THR A 16 16.91 6.08 -8.03
N ALA A 17 17.63 6.80 -8.90
CA ALA A 17 17.98 6.30 -10.23
C ALA A 17 18.92 5.08 -10.18
N GLU A 18 19.65 4.91 -9.08
CA GLU A 18 20.57 3.82 -8.82
C GLU A 18 19.88 2.58 -8.23
N GLU A 19 18.66 2.74 -7.70
CA GLU A 19 17.88 1.64 -7.14
C GLU A 19 17.11 0.90 -8.22
N THR A 20 17.43 -0.39 -8.38
CA THR A 20 16.71 -1.25 -9.32
C THR A 20 15.42 -1.76 -8.72
N ARG A 21 14.45 -2.07 -9.59
CA ARG A 21 13.20 -2.73 -9.18
C ARG A 21 13.45 -4.02 -8.40
N GLU A 22 14.43 -4.81 -8.82
CA GLU A 22 14.78 -6.08 -8.18
C GLU A 22 15.33 -5.85 -6.75
N GLN A 23 16.06 -4.76 -6.52
CA GLN A 23 16.53 -4.39 -5.17
C GLN A 23 15.35 -4.01 -4.27
N ILE A 24 14.39 -3.22 -4.78
CA ILE A 24 13.20 -2.79 -4.04
C ILE A 24 12.31 -3.99 -3.67
N ILE A 25 12.00 -4.84 -4.66
CA ILE A 25 11.22 -6.06 -4.44
C ILE A 25 11.96 -7.00 -3.49
N GLY A 26 13.28 -7.13 -3.65
CA GLY A 26 14.12 -7.93 -2.75
C GLY A 26 14.11 -7.41 -1.32
N LEU A 27 14.11 -6.09 -1.10
CA LEU A 27 13.97 -5.49 0.22
C LEU A 27 12.62 -5.83 0.85
N TYR A 28 11.54 -5.72 0.07
CA TYR A 28 10.20 -6.07 0.52
C TYR A 28 10.08 -7.55 0.94
N HIS A 29 10.65 -8.46 0.16
CA HIS A 29 10.69 -9.89 0.51
C HIS A 29 11.50 -10.18 1.78
N ARG A 30 12.59 -9.45 2.04
CA ARG A 30 13.34 -9.59 3.30
C ARG A 30 12.52 -9.12 4.49
N ALA A 31 11.77 -8.02 4.34
CA ALA A 31 10.86 -7.54 5.39
C ALA A 31 9.76 -8.56 5.70
N TRP A 32 9.19 -9.19 4.67
CA TRP A 32 8.23 -10.29 4.83
C TRP A 32 8.82 -11.48 5.57
N ALA A 33 9.99 -11.98 5.17
CA ALA A 33 10.63 -13.11 5.85
C ALA A 33 10.90 -12.81 7.34
N HIS A 34 11.28 -11.58 7.67
CA HIS A 34 11.45 -11.14 9.06
C HIS A 34 10.12 -11.10 9.83
N ALA A 35 9.06 -10.57 9.22
CA ALA A 35 7.73 -10.55 9.80
C ALA A 35 7.21 -11.98 10.05
N ASP A 36 7.33 -12.87 9.07
CA ASP A 36 6.91 -14.28 9.17
C ASP A 36 7.63 -15.00 10.32
N ALA A 37 8.94 -14.82 10.43
CA ALA A 37 9.73 -15.39 11.53
C ALA A 37 9.25 -14.87 12.90
N THR A 38 8.92 -13.58 12.99
CA THR A 38 8.40 -12.96 14.22
C THR A 38 7.02 -13.49 14.59
N ILE A 39 6.13 -13.60 13.61
CA ILE A 39 4.76 -14.12 13.76
C ILE A 39 4.80 -15.59 14.21
N ALA A 40 5.71 -16.39 13.66
CA ALA A 40 5.86 -17.79 14.04
C ALA A 40 6.45 -17.98 15.45
N ALA A 41 7.31 -17.06 15.90
CA ALA A 41 8.04 -17.21 17.16
C ALA A 41 7.31 -16.68 18.40
N LEU A 42 6.33 -15.78 18.24
CA LEU A 42 5.74 -15.04 19.36
C LEU A 42 4.21 -15.21 19.42
N PRO A 43 3.62 -15.26 20.64
CA PRO A 43 2.17 -15.21 20.78
C PRO A 43 1.64 -13.81 20.43
N LEU A 44 0.35 -13.74 20.07
CA LEU A 44 -0.31 -12.50 19.64
C LEU A 44 -0.35 -11.39 20.71
N ASP A 45 -0.29 -11.75 21.99
CA ASP A 45 -0.26 -10.81 23.12
C ASP A 45 1.17 -10.42 23.55
N ALA A 46 2.20 -10.91 22.85
CA ALA A 46 3.60 -10.56 23.13
C ALA A 46 3.79 -9.02 23.11
N PRO A 47 4.37 -8.43 24.17
CA PRO A 47 4.56 -6.99 24.24
C PRO A 47 5.69 -6.52 23.32
N GLY A 48 5.50 -5.38 22.67
CA GLY A 48 6.49 -4.70 21.85
C GLY A 48 6.64 -3.22 22.22
N ARG A 49 7.80 -2.65 21.91
CA ARG A 49 8.08 -1.21 22.07
C ARG A 49 8.55 -0.62 20.76
N VAL A 50 7.91 0.47 20.34
CA VAL A 50 8.33 1.29 19.20
C VAL A 50 9.01 2.55 19.74
N PRO A 51 10.35 2.73 19.56
CA PRO A 51 11.11 3.78 20.24
C PRO A 51 10.64 5.22 20.00
N TRP A 52 10.06 5.50 18.83
CA TRP A 52 9.59 6.84 18.43
C TRP A 52 8.11 7.08 18.73
N TRP A 53 7.41 6.15 19.37
CA TRP A 53 6.04 6.35 19.84
C TRP A 53 6.03 6.86 21.29
N PRO A 54 5.08 7.74 21.67
CA PRO A 54 4.94 8.20 23.05
C PRO A 54 4.84 7.02 24.02
N ALA A 55 5.55 7.07 25.14
CA ALA A 55 5.59 5.99 26.13
C ALA A 55 4.19 5.66 26.70
N GLU A 56 3.30 6.64 26.72
CA GLU A 56 1.89 6.51 27.11
C GLU A 56 1.07 5.64 26.16
N ARG A 57 1.55 5.43 24.92
CA ARG A 57 1.00 4.40 24.00
C ARG A 57 1.48 2.99 24.36
N GLY A 58 1.95 2.79 25.59
CA GLY A 58 2.36 1.51 26.15
C GLY A 58 1.28 0.44 26.00
N GLY A 59 1.70 -0.81 25.84
CA GLY A 59 0.79 -1.92 25.58
C GLY A 59 0.57 -2.20 24.10
N MET A 60 1.63 -2.06 23.29
CA MET A 60 1.61 -2.59 21.93
C MET A 60 1.82 -4.10 22.00
N THR A 61 0.89 -4.86 21.43
CA THR A 61 1.05 -6.31 21.27
C THR A 61 1.35 -6.64 19.81
N LEU A 62 1.88 -7.83 19.56
CA LEU A 62 2.05 -8.34 18.19
C LEU A 62 0.73 -8.25 17.40
N HIS A 63 -0.40 -8.64 17.99
CA HIS A 63 -1.73 -8.51 17.38
C HIS A 63 -2.01 -7.06 16.92
N ARG A 64 -1.78 -6.08 17.78
CA ARG A 64 -2.05 -4.69 17.46
C ARG A 64 -1.17 -4.18 16.32
N ILE A 65 0.09 -4.59 16.27
CA ILE A 65 1.00 -4.29 15.15
C ILE A 65 0.53 -4.96 13.86
N LEU A 66 0.13 -6.22 13.90
CA LEU A 66 -0.35 -6.93 12.71
C LEU A 66 -1.60 -6.26 12.11
N CYS A 67 -2.57 -5.89 12.95
CA CYS A 67 -3.74 -5.15 12.49
C CYS A 67 -3.37 -3.79 11.89
N HIS A 68 -2.43 -3.07 12.51
CA HIS A 68 -1.94 -1.79 12.00
C HIS A 68 -1.27 -1.97 10.62
N VAL A 69 -0.30 -2.88 10.51
CA VAL A 69 0.45 -3.12 9.27
C VAL A 69 -0.47 -3.65 8.15
N LEU A 70 -1.46 -4.48 8.48
CA LEU A 70 -2.45 -4.95 7.51
C LEU A 70 -3.27 -3.79 6.92
N ALA A 71 -3.74 -2.88 7.78
CA ALA A 71 -4.49 -1.70 7.33
C ALA A 71 -3.61 -0.76 6.47
N GLU A 72 -2.37 -0.53 6.89
CA GLU A 72 -1.39 0.25 6.13
C GLU A 72 -1.11 -0.37 4.76
N LEU A 73 -0.86 -1.66 4.72
CA LEU A 73 -0.58 -2.39 3.47
C LEU A 73 -1.78 -2.34 2.53
N ALA A 74 -3.00 -2.57 3.03
CA ALA A 74 -4.21 -2.49 2.22
C ALA A 74 -4.41 -1.09 1.62
N ARG A 75 -4.17 -0.04 2.40
CA ARG A 75 -4.23 1.36 1.94
C ARG A 75 -3.21 1.63 0.83
N HIS A 76 -1.95 1.25 1.03
CA HIS A 76 -0.91 1.47 0.03
C HIS A 76 -1.09 0.61 -1.23
N ALA A 77 -1.57 -0.62 -1.10
CA ALA A 77 -1.92 -1.46 -2.23
C ALA A 77 -3.03 -0.83 -3.09
N GLY A 78 -4.04 -0.21 -2.47
CA GLY A 78 -5.06 0.55 -3.19
C GLY A 78 -4.50 1.75 -3.95
N HIS A 79 -3.59 2.52 -3.34
CA HIS A 79 -2.91 3.62 -4.04
C HIS A 79 -2.06 3.12 -5.22
N ALA A 80 -1.34 2.02 -5.05
CA ALA A 80 -0.54 1.41 -6.11
C ALA A 80 -1.40 0.91 -7.28
N ASP A 81 -2.61 0.41 -7.00
CA ASP A 81 -3.55 -0.01 -8.03
C ASP A 81 -4.00 1.18 -8.88
N ILE A 82 -4.34 2.32 -8.27
CA ILE A 82 -4.67 3.56 -9.01
C ILE A 82 -3.51 3.98 -9.93
N VAL A 83 -2.27 3.96 -9.42
CA VAL A 83 -1.09 4.31 -10.23
C VAL A 83 -0.93 3.33 -11.40
N ARG A 84 -1.11 2.04 -11.18
CA ARG A 84 -1.07 1.02 -12.23
C ARG A 84 -2.13 1.29 -13.31
N GLU A 85 -3.39 1.54 -12.92
CA GLU A 85 -4.49 1.84 -13.86
C GLU A 85 -4.20 3.09 -14.71
N LEU A 86 -3.55 4.12 -14.13
CA LEU A 86 -3.14 5.32 -14.86
C LEU A 86 -2.00 5.06 -15.86
N VAL A 87 -1.13 4.11 -15.56
CA VAL A 87 0.03 3.76 -16.42
C VAL A 87 -0.40 2.85 -17.57
N ASP A 88 -1.22 1.84 -17.31
CA ASP A 88 -1.59 0.82 -18.30
C ASP A 88 -2.97 1.05 -18.96
N GLY A 89 -3.77 1.98 -18.43
CA GLY A 89 -5.10 2.33 -18.94
C GLY A 89 -6.18 1.26 -18.69
N SER A 90 -5.84 0.17 -18.01
CA SER A 90 -6.77 -0.90 -17.66
C SER A 90 -7.39 -0.65 -16.28
N ALA A 91 -8.59 -1.18 -16.05
CA ALA A 91 -9.27 -1.08 -14.75
C ALA A 91 -9.54 -2.48 -14.17
N GLY A 92 -9.58 -2.55 -12.84
CA GLY A 92 -10.00 -3.75 -12.12
C GLY A 92 -8.86 -4.57 -11.52
N ARG A 93 -9.24 -5.60 -10.75
CA ARG A 93 -8.33 -6.24 -9.79
C ARG A 93 -7.23 -7.09 -10.43
N ARG A 94 -7.57 -7.93 -11.41
CA ARG A 94 -6.65 -8.82 -12.15
C ARG A 94 -7.18 -9.09 -13.56
N ALA A 95 -6.31 -9.51 -14.48
CA ALA A 95 -6.70 -9.86 -15.85
C ALA A 95 -7.74 -10.99 -15.93
N ASP A 96 -7.67 -11.96 -15.01
CA ASP A 96 -8.59 -13.11 -14.91
C ASP A 96 -9.81 -12.84 -14.01
N ASN A 97 -9.78 -11.75 -13.23
CA ASN A 97 -10.86 -11.34 -12.35
C ASN A 97 -10.82 -9.83 -12.15
N GLY A 98 -11.47 -9.10 -13.05
CA GLY A 98 -11.55 -7.64 -12.95
C GLY A 98 -12.30 -7.17 -11.69
N ASN A 99 -13.16 -8.01 -11.09
CA ASN A 99 -14.15 -7.59 -10.09
C ASN A 99 -14.99 -6.39 -10.56
N LEU A 100 -15.18 -6.29 -11.87
CA LEU A 100 -15.95 -5.26 -12.54
C LEU A 100 -17.16 -5.92 -13.23
N PRO A 101 -18.29 -5.20 -13.37
CA PRO A 101 -19.39 -5.65 -14.21
C PRO A 101 -18.92 -6.02 -15.62
N ALA A 102 -19.39 -7.16 -16.14
CA ALA A 102 -19.10 -7.58 -17.51
C ALA A 102 -19.74 -6.61 -18.51
N ARG A 103 -18.95 -5.65 -18.99
CA ARG A 103 -19.30 -4.59 -19.93
C ARG A 103 -18.14 -4.39 -20.90
N ASP A 104 -18.44 -3.93 -22.10
CA ASP A 104 -17.41 -3.59 -23.08
C ASP A 104 -16.77 -2.22 -22.77
N GLU A 105 -15.69 -1.92 -23.47
CA GLU A 105 -14.92 -0.69 -23.30
C GLU A 105 -15.74 0.57 -23.66
N GLN A 106 -16.63 0.46 -24.64
CA GLN A 106 -17.47 1.58 -25.06
C GLN A 106 -18.46 1.97 -23.96
N TRP A 107 -19.07 0.99 -23.31
CA TRP A 107 -19.98 1.22 -22.20
C TRP A 107 -19.29 1.95 -21.03
N TRP A 108 -18.05 1.58 -20.71
CA TRP A 108 -17.27 2.26 -19.66
C TRP A 108 -16.95 3.71 -20.01
N ARG A 109 -16.58 3.98 -21.27
CA ARG A 109 -16.38 5.36 -21.77
C ARG A 109 -17.65 6.19 -21.66
N ASP A 110 -18.78 5.68 -22.15
CA ASP A 110 -20.07 6.37 -22.10
C ASP A 110 -20.51 6.64 -20.65
N HIS A 111 -20.25 5.70 -19.74
CA HIS A 111 -20.53 5.83 -18.32
C HIS A 111 -19.69 6.95 -17.69
N HIS A 112 -18.38 6.95 -17.96
CA HIS A 112 -17.45 7.99 -17.50
C HIS A 112 -17.90 9.38 -17.98
N ASP A 113 -18.17 9.54 -19.27
CA ASP A 113 -18.58 10.82 -19.86
C ASP A 113 -19.90 11.34 -19.28
N ARG A 114 -20.84 10.43 -18.97
CA ARG A 114 -22.08 10.78 -18.27
C ARG A 114 -21.79 11.32 -16.86
N LEU A 115 -20.91 10.67 -16.09
CA LEU A 115 -20.56 11.10 -14.74
C LEU A 115 -19.78 12.42 -14.73
N ASP A 116 -18.86 12.63 -15.67
CA ASP A 116 -18.13 13.90 -15.81
C ASP A 116 -19.09 15.08 -16.09
N ARG A 117 -20.08 14.88 -16.99
CA ARG A 117 -21.14 15.87 -17.23
C ARG A 117 -21.93 16.20 -15.96
N VAL A 118 -22.29 15.19 -15.16
CA VAL A 118 -22.99 15.40 -13.87
C VAL A 118 -22.13 16.20 -12.90
N ALA A 119 -20.86 15.82 -12.72
CA ALA A 119 -19.94 16.49 -11.81
C ALA A 119 -19.70 17.96 -12.17
N ARG A 120 -19.57 18.26 -13.47
CA ARG A 120 -19.41 19.64 -13.97
C ARG A 120 -20.67 20.48 -13.76
N ALA A 121 -21.85 19.91 -13.97
CA ALA A 121 -23.11 20.63 -13.77
C ALA A 121 -23.33 21.04 -12.29
N THR A 122 -22.80 20.28 -11.33
CA THR A 122 -22.89 20.59 -9.89
C THR A 122 -21.84 21.57 -9.37
N ARG A 123 -20.88 21.97 -10.21
CA ARG A 123 -19.83 22.96 -9.86
C ARG A 123 -20.19 24.39 -10.26
N ALA A 124 -21.37 24.61 -10.86
CA ALA A 124 -21.94 25.92 -11.19
C ALA A 124 -22.91 26.37 -10.09
#